data_AF-A0A496X1P4-F1
#
_entry.id   AF-A0A496X1P4-F1
#
_cell.length_a   1.000
_cell.length_b   1.000
_cell.length_c   1.000
_cell.angle_alpha   90.00
_cell.angle_beta   90.00
_cell.angle_gamma   90.00
#
_symmetry.space_group_name_H-M   'P 1'
#
loop_
_entity.id
_entity.type
_entity.pdbx_description
1 polymer ?
#
loop_
_entity_poly.entity_id
_entity_poly.type
_entity_poly.pdbx_seq_one_letter_code
_entity_poly.pdbx_strand_id
1 'polypeptide(L)'
;MKFILIALILVVVYVFFPTYDLYIVKEPTGETFTLIETNIYLKKDCVERARLSKTHSYQCRKTSKWAGMYSGYTQYDPSIREAQRRLKGDEDSTDLFGDVSGR
;
A
#
# COMPACT_ATOMS: atom_id res chain seq x y z
N MET A 1 13.56 -17.46 -31.80
CA MET A 1 14.05 -16.33 -30.98
C MET A 1 12.93 -15.35 -30.58
N LYS A 2 12.20 -14.72 -31.51
CA LYS A 2 11.14 -13.73 -31.18
C LYS A 2 10.02 -14.26 -30.27
N PHE A 3 9.59 -15.51 -30.45
CA PHE A 3 8.56 -16.14 -29.61
C PHE A 3 8.97 -16.32 -28.15
N ILE A 4 10.25 -16.54 -27.89
CA ILE A 4 10.77 -16.71 -26.52
C ILE A 4 10.64 -15.38 -25.77
N LEU A 5 10.99 -14.26 -26.42
CA LEU A 5 10.83 -12.93 -25.86
C LEU A 5 9.36 -12.60 -25.55
N ILE A 6 8.44 -12.94 -26.47
CA ILE A 6 7.01 -12.72 -26.26
C ILE A 6 6.49 -13.53 -25.06
N ALA A 7 6.88 -14.80 -24.96
CA ALA A 7 6.50 -15.65 -23.84
C ALA A 7 7.03 -15.09 -22.50
N LEU A 8 8.28 -14.61 -22.49
CA LEU A 8 8.90 -14.03 -21.30
C LEU A 8 8.16 -12.77 -20.84
N ILE A 9 7.79 -11.89 -21.78
CA ILE A 9 7.00 -10.69 -21.46
C ILE A 9 5.64 -11.07 -20.87
N LEU A 10 4.95 -12.06 -21.43
CA LEU A 10 3.65 -12.50 -20.89
C LEU A 10 3.78 -13.06 -19.48
N VAL A 11 4.83 -13.84 -19.20
CA VAL A 11 5.11 -14.34 -17.85
C VAL A 11 5.37 -13.18 -16.89
N VAL A 12 6.16 -12.18 -17.28
CA VAL A 12 6.40 -10.99 -16.45
C VAL A 12 5.08 -10.25 -16.19
N VAL A 13 4.30 -9.95 -17.21
CA VAL A 13 3.00 -9.27 -17.03
C VAL A 13 2.08 -10.07 -16.10
N TYR A 14 2.02 -11.39 -16.26
CA TYR A 14 1.22 -12.26 -15.42
C TYR A 14 1.67 -12.25 -13.94
N VAL A 15 2.98 -12.31 -13.71
CA VAL A 15 3.56 -12.38 -12.37
C VAL A 15 3.51 -11.02 -11.66
N PHE A 16 3.58 -9.91 -12.41
CA PHE A 16 3.49 -8.54 -11.88
C PHE A 16 2.06 -7.99 -11.86
N PHE A 17 1.07 -8.74 -12.32
CA PHE A 17 -0.30 -8.27 -12.34
C PHE A 17 -0.84 -8.06 -10.91
N PRO A 18 -1.32 -6.86 -10.57
CA PRO A 18 -1.85 -6.59 -9.23
C PRO A 18 -3.19 -7.30 -9.04
N THR A 19 -3.43 -7.77 -7.83
CA THR A 19 -4.72 -8.36 -7.43
C THR A 19 -5.31 -7.57 -6.27
N TYR A 20 -6.54 -7.90 -5.89
CA TYR A 20 -7.29 -7.25 -4.85
C TYR A 20 -7.82 -8.30 -3.90
N ASP A 21 -7.75 -8.00 -2.61
CA ASP A 21 -8.30 -8.83 -1.56
C ASP A 21 -9.50 -8.09 -0.95
N LEU A 22 -10.56 -8.85 -0.67
CA LEU A 22 -11.80 -8.36 -0.09
C LEU A 22 -11.81 -8.64 1.41
N TYR A 23 -11.84 -7.55 2.18
CA TYR A 23 -11.98 -7.55 3.62
C TYR A 23 -13.35 -7.03 4.01
N ILE A 24 -14.02 -7.73 4.91
CA ILE A 24 -15.38 -7.40 5.35
C ILE A 24 -15.43 -7.44 6.87
N VAL A 25 -16.19 -6.53 7.46
CA VAL A 25 -16.47 -6.55 8.90
C VAL A 25 -17.56 -7.57 9.17
N LYS A 26 -17.23 -8.59 9.99
CA LYS A 26 -18.12 -9.71 10.31
C LYS A 26 -19.22 -9.32 11.31
N GLU A 27 -18.99 -8.28 12.12
CA GLU A 27 -19.90 -7.87 13.20
C GLU A 27 -20.21 -6.36 13.13
N PRO A 28 -21.47 -5.94 13.34
CA PRO A 28 -21.87 -4.52 13.26
C PRO A 28 -21.16 -3.63 14.29
N THR A 29 -20.56 -4.21 15.33
CA THR A 29 -19.78 -3.54 16.38
C THR A 29 -18.31 -3.93 16.38
N GLY A 30 -17.87 -4.77 15.44
CA GLY A 30 -16.50 -5.28 15.39
C GLY A 30 -15.58 -4.32 14.65
N GLU A 31 -14.48 -3.92 15.27
CA GLU A 31 -13.41 -3.15 14.62
C GLU A 31 -12.52 -4.01 13.70
N THR A 32 -12.78 -5.32 13.64
CA THR A 32 -11.92 -6.29 12.97
C THR A 32 -12.40 -6.61 11.56
N PHE A 33 -11.58 -6.24 10.58
CA PHE A 33 -11.74 -6.62 9.18
C PHE A 33 -11.28 -8.06 8.98
N THR A 34 -12.20 -8.92 8.54
CA THR A 34 -11.89 -10.33 8.20
C THR A 34 -11.69 -10.47 6.71
N LEU A 35 -10.66 -11.20 6.31
CA LEU A 35 -10.41 -11.56 4.92
C LEU A 35 -11.45 -12.60 4.48
N ILE A 36 -12.28 -12.25 3.50
CA ILE A 36 -13.30 -13.14 2.95
C ILE A 36 -12.80 -13.79 1.67
N GLU A 37 -12.15 -13.01 0.81
CA GLU A 37 -11.72 -13.48 -0.50
C GLU A 37 -10.42 -12.81 -0.96
N THR A 38 -9.61 -13.53 -1.72
CA THR A 38 -8.31 -13.07 -2.22
C THR A 38 -8.20 -13.24 -3.73
N ASN A 39 -7.16 -12.63 -4.31
CA ASN A 39 -6.78 -12.81 -5.73
C ASN A 39 -7.83 -12.31 -6.74
N ILE A 40 -8.60 -11.27 -6.39
CA ILE A 40 -9.55 -10.64 -7.30
C ILE A 40 -8.76 -9.77 -8.29
N TYR A 41 -8.84 -10.03 -9.59
CA TYR A 41 -8.01 -9.32 -10.58
C TYR A 41 -8.49 -7.89 -10.87
N LEU A 42 -9.78 -7.60 -10.68
CA LEU A 42 -10.36 -6.29 -10.96
C LEU A 42 -11.00 -5.66 -9.73
N LYS A 43 -10.78 -4.35 -9.56
CA LYS A 43 -11.39 -3.58 -8.47
C LYS A 43 -12.92 -3.59 -8.52
N LYS A 44 -13.51 -3.52 -9.72
CA LYS A 44 -14.97 -3.55 -9.91
C LYS A 44 -15.58 -4.86 -9.38
N ASP A 45 -14.92 -5.99 -9.63
CA ASP A 45 -15.37 -7.30 -9.18
C ASP A 45 -15.28 -7.39 -7.65
N CYS A 46 -14.25 -6.79 -7.03
CA CYS A 46 -14.15 -6.71 -5.57
C CYS A 46 -15.32 -5.94 -4.96
N VAL A 47 -15.69 -4.80 -5.55
CA VAL A 47 -16.84 -4.00 -5.10
C VAL A 47 -18.16 -4.74 -5.32
N GLU A 48 -18.30 -5.43 -6.45
CA GLU A 48 -19.51 -6.20 -6.77
C GLU A 48 -19.69 -7.35 -5.78
N ARG A 49 -18.62 -8.09 -5.48
CA ARG A 49 -18.64 -9.17 -4.48
C ARG A 49 -18.88 -8.65 -3.07
N ALA A 50 -18.34 -7.48 -2.72
CA ALA A 50 -18.64 -6.81 -1.46
C ALA A 50 -20.12 -6.39 -1.34
N ARG A 51 -20.76 -6.03 -2.45
CA ARG A 51 -22.21 -5.73 -2.47
C ARG A 51 -23.03 -7.00 -2.27
N LEU A 52 -22.59 -8.12 -2.85
CA LEU A 52 -23.27 -9.41 -2.69
C LEU A 52 -23.20 -9.94 -1.25
N SER A 53 -22.18 -9.58 -0.47
CA SER A 53 -22.02 -10.03 0.92
C SER A 53 -22.93 -9.31 1.94
N LYS A 54 -23.75 -8.32 1.51
CA LYS A 54 -24.74 -7.60 2.34
C LYS A 54 -24.18 -6.99 3.64
N THR A 55 -22.91 -6.63 3.66
CA THR A 55 -22.23 -6.10 4.85
C THR A 55 -22.12 -4.58 4.84
N HIS A 56 -22.21 -3.98 6.04
CA HIS A 56 -22.23 -2.52 6.23
C HIS A 56 -20.91 -1.83 5.86
N SER A 57 -19.79 -2.53 5.98
CA SER A 57 -18.46 -2.00 5.68
C SER A 57 -17.58 -3.06 5.02
N TYR A 58 -16.91 -2.64 3.94
CA TYR A 58 -15.99 -3.45 3.16
C TYR A 58 -14.75 -2.65 2.77
N GLN A 59 -13.63 -3.33 2.60
CA GLN A 59 -12.39 -2.78 2.07
C GLN A 59 -11.85 -3.67 0.95
N CYS A 60 -11.58 -3.06 -0.20
CA CYS A 60 -10.86 -3.70 -1.29
C CYS A 60 -9.39 -3.26 -1.22
N ARG A 61 -8.52 -4.13 -0.68
CA ARG A 61 -7.10 -3.83 -0.56
C ARG A 61 -6.37 -4.34 -1.79
N LYS A 62 -5.68 -3.44 -2.49
CA LYS A 62 -4.78 -3.82 -3.57
C LYS A 62 -3.62 -4.61 -2.96
N THR A 63 -3.46 -5.85 -3.39
CA THR A 63 -2.34 -6.71 -3.01
C THR A 63 -1.53 -7.03 -4.27
N SER A 64 -0.24 -7.29 -4.10
CA SER A 64 0.54 -7.91 -5.17
C SER A 64 1.23 -9.13 -4.55
N LYS A 65 1.40 -10.19 -5.35
CA LYS A 65 2.13 -11.39 -4.88
C LYS A 65 3.55 -11.05 -4.41
N TRP A 66 4.09 -9.94 -4.92
CA TRP A 66 5.37 -9.37 -4.53
C TRP A 66 5.32 -8.48 -3.29
N ALA A 67 4.16 -7.92 -2.93
CA ALA A 67 4.02 -7.03 -1.78
C ALA A 67 4.42 -7.73 -0.47
N GLY A 68 4.11 -9.01 -0.31
CA GLY A 68 4.55 -9.79 0.86
C GLY A 68 6.03 -10.17 0.83
N MET A 69 6.63 -10.28 -0.36
CA MET A 69 8.05 -10.60 -0.53
C MET A 69 8.94 -9.36 -0.35
N TYR A 70 8.45 -8.17 -0.72
CA TYR A 70 9.14 -6.89 -0.50
C TYR A 70 8.71 -6.14 0.77
N SER A 71 7.62 -6.53 1.45
CA SER A 71 7.21 -5.85 2.70
C SER A 71 8.25 -5.98 3.81
N GLY A 72 9.04 -7.06 3.81
CA GLY A 72 10.20 -7.20 4.69
C GLY A 72 11.38 -6.31 4.29
N TYR A 73 11.51 -5.94 3.01
CA TYR A 73 12.59 -5.07 2.53
C TYR A 73 12.27 -3.59 2.76
N THR A 74 10.99 -3.23 2.75
CA THR A 74 10.49 -1.90 3.14
C THR A 74 9.87 -1.92 4.53
N GLN A 75 10.46 -2.67 5.47
CA GLN A 75 10.02 -2.60 6.85
C GLN A 75 10.19 -1.14 7.29
N TYR A 76 9.07 -0.45 7.43
CA TYR A 76 9.02 0.93 7.88
C TYR A 76 9.67 0.98 9.26
N ASP A 77 10.91 1.49 9.31
CA ASP A 77 11.64 1.71 10.53
C ASP A 77 11.22 3.07 11.10
N PRO A 78 10.43 3.11 12.19
CA PRO A 78 9.97 4.36 12.77
C PRO A 78 11.13 5.28 13.19
N SER A 79 12.32 4.72 13.47
CA SER A 79 13.49 5.50 13.87
C SER A 79 14.03 6.41 12.76
N ILE A 80 13.91 6.00 11.50
CA ILE A 80 14.35 6.80 10.34
C ILE A 80 13.46 8.05 10.17
N ARG A 81 12.15 7.92 10.41
CA ARG A 81 11.21 9.04 10.32
C ARG A 81 11.44 10.05 11.45
N GLU A 82 11.76 9.57 12.64
CA GLU A 82 12.12 10.43 13.78
C GLU A 82 13.44 11.18 13.52
N ALA A 83 14.44 10.49 12.96
CA ALA A 83 15.70 11.12 12.55
C ALA A 83 15.47 12.21 11.48
N GLN A 84 14.62 11.95 10.47
CA GLN A 84 14.26 12.96 9.47
C GLN A 84 13.52 14.16 10.05
N ARG A 85 12.65 13.97 11.06
CA ARG A 85 11.99 15.09 11.73
C ARG A 85 12.97 15.97 12.50
N ARG A 86 13.98 15.39 13.15
CA ARG A 86 15.01 16.16 13.85
C ARG A 86 15.83 17.00 12.88
N LEU A 87 16.31 16.38 11.79
CA LEU A 87 17.05 17.09 10.75
C LEU A 87 16.23 18.23 10.11
N LYS A 88 14.93 18.01 9.87
CA LYS A 88 14.05 19.02 9.30
C LYS A 88 13.72 20.17 10.28
N GLY A 89 13.74 19.91 11.59
CA GLY A 89 13.55 20.95 12.62
C GLY A 89 14.78 21.84 12.80
N ASP A 90 15.99 21.31 12.58
CA ASP A 90 17.23 22.09 12.64
C ASP A 90 17.40 23.02 11.42
N GLU A 91 16.89 22.61 10.25
CA GLU A 91 16.90 23.43 9.03
C GLU A 91 16.01 24.70 9.18
N ASP A 92 14.82 24.54 9.76
CA ASP A 92 13.88 25.64 10.04
C ASP A 92 14.38 26.60 11.15
N SER A 93 15.26 26.11 12.03
CA SER A 93 15.84 26.92 13.12
C SER A 93 17.03 27.78 12.66
N THR A 94 17.64 27.45 11.52
CA THR A 94 18.80 28.17 10.98
C THR A 94 18.40 29.45 10.23
N ASP A 95 17.17 29.50 9.70
CA ASP A 95 16.60 30.70 9.06
C ASP A 95 16.12 31.76 10.06
N LEU A 96 15.96 31.43 11.35
CA LEU A 96 15.53 32.37 12.40
C LEU A 96 16.68 33.12 13.10
N PHE A 97 17.94 32.78 12.82
CA PHE A 97 19.13 33.47 13.35
C PHE A 97 19.89 34.30 12.30
N GLY A 98 19.30 34.50 11.12
CA GLY A 98 19.91 35.21 9.98
C GLY A 98 19.61 36.71 9.86
N ASP A 99 19.10 37.40 10.89
CA ASP A 99 18.81 38.85 10.78
C ASP A 99 19.06 39.63 12.08
N VAL A 100 20.29 39.55 12.61
CA VAL A 100 20.82 40.55 13.55
C VAL A 100 22.19 41.01 13.05
N SER A 101 22.20 41.77 11.95
CA SER A 101 23.33 42.64 11.63
C SER A 101 22.92 43.70 10.60
N GLY A 102 22.45 44.86 11.09
CA GLY A 102 22.59 46.10 10.31
C GLY A 102 21.48 47.13 10.45
N ARG A 103 21.38 47.82 11.60
CA ARG A 103 21.51 49.29 11.70
C ARG A 103 21.44 49.77 13.14
#